data_AF-A0A855MLR4-F1
#
_entry.id   AF-A0A855MLR4-F1
#
_cell.length_a   1.000
_cell.length_b   1.000
_cell.length_c   1.000
_cell.angle_alpha   90.00
_cell.angle_beta   90.00
_cell.angle_gamma   90.00
#
_symmetry.space_group_name_H-M   'P 1'
#
loop_
_entity.id
_entity.type
_entity.pdbx_description
1 polymer ?
#
loop_
_entity_poly.entity_id
_entity_poly.type
_entity_poly.pdbx_seq_one_letter_code
_entity_poly.pdbx_strand_id
1 'polypeptide(L)'
;MKNIYLCMLILFAVNGVSPAFGEIYLSKLDVIEKTLCKDVMKGESYHELYICTDRMLSDSREKLEQRNKELIKDLSKFKAFGDSEEAVQLFKKDQAAWKNYVVHRCAYKGYGFEKDSPVYLSNKDLCEAVENYRRIETLEGEPSIP
;
A
#
# COMPACT_ATOMS: atom_id res chain seq x y z
N MET A 1 -10.87 9.46 20.23
CA MET A 1 -11.34 8.39 19.30
C MET A 1 -12.72 8.63 18.69
N LYS A 2 -13.84 8.76 19.44
CA LYS A 2 -15.18 8.83 18.81
C LYS A 2 -15.40 10.03 17.88
N ASN A 3 -14.89 11.22 18.22
CA ASN A 3 -15.32 12.45 17.53
C ASN A 3 -14.57 12.75 16.22
N ILE A 4 -13.30 12.38 16.07
CA ILE A 4 -12.53 12.64 14.84
C ILE A 4 -12.90 11.64 13.74
N TYR A 5 -13.03 10.37 14.09
CA TYR A 5 -13.54 9.34 13.19
C TYR A 5 -14.99 9.63 12.75
N LEU A 6 -15.82 10.21 13.63
CA LEU A 6 -17.18 10.60 13.29
C LEU A 6 -17.22 11.71 12.22
N CYS A 7 -16.35 12.71 12.30
CA CYS A 7 -16.26 13.76 11.28
C CYS A 7 -15.79 13.23 9.92
N MET A 8 -14.85 12.28 9.89
CA MET A 8 -14.46 11.62 8.65
C MET A 8 -15.56 10.71 8.09
N LEU A 9 -16.24 9.93 8.94
CA LEU A 9 -17.34 9.04 8.55
C LEU A 9 -18.53 9.80 7.94
N ILE A 10 -18.87 10.97 8.49
CA ILE A 10 -19.95 11.81 7.96
C ILE A 10 -19.61 12.30 6.54
N LEU A 11 -18.34 12.64 6.26
CA LEU A 11 -17.90 13.09 4.93
C LEU A 11 -17.96 11.98 3.86
N PHE A 12 -17.77 10.71 4.24
CA PHE A 12 -17.85 9.58 3.32
C PHE A 12 -19.31 9.18 3.00
N ALA A 13 -20.22 9.31 3.96
CA ALA A 13 -21.63 8.93 3.78
C ALA A 13 -22.39 9.81 2.76
N VAL A 14 -22.00 11.08 2.60
CA VAL A 14 -22.72 12.01 1.69
C VAL A 14 -22.32 11.89 0.22
N ASN A 15 -21.21 11.21 -0.09
CA ASN A 15 -20.58 11.26 -1.42
C ASN A 15 -20.69 9.96 -2.24
N GLY A 16 -21.52 8.99 -1.84
CA GLY A 16 -21.78 7.78 -2.65
C GLY A 16 -20.55 6.89 -2.88
N VAL A 17 -19.48 7.07 -2.10
CA VAL A 17 -18.28 6.22 -2.17
C VAL A 17 -18.60 4.92 -1.44
N SER A 18 -18.54 3.79 -2.16
CA SER A 18 -18.77 2.45 -1.59
C SER A 18 -17.98 2.27 -0.27
N PRO A 19 -18.63 1.88 0.84
CA PRO A 19 -18.00 1.72 2.16
C PRO A 19 -16.79 0.77 2.15
N ALA A 20 -16.86 -0.27 1.31
CA ALA A 20 -15.86 -1.33 1.21
C ALA A 20 -14.45 -0.82 0.83
N PHE A 21 -14.32 0.35 0.20
CA PHE A 21 -13.02 0.88 -0.20
C PHE A 21 -12.31 1.64 0.91
N GLY A 22 -13.03 2.50 1.66
CA GLY A 22 -12.45 3.19 2.81
C GLY A 22 -12.04 2.21 3.92
N GLU A 23 -12.82 1.13 4.05
CA GLU A 23 -12.60 0.06 5.03
C GLU A 23 -11.22 -0.59 4.93
N ILE A 24 -10.68 -0.86 3.73
CA ILE A 24 -9.39 -1.57 3.58
C ILE A 24 -8.20 -0.71 4.06
N TYR A 25 -8.19 0.59 3.76
CA TYR A 25 -7.10 1.47 4.19
C TYR A 25 -7.19 1.75 5.69
N LEU A 26 -8.40 1.95 6.20
CA LEU A 26 -8.64 2.14 7.63
C LEU A 26 -8.33 0.88 8.44
N SER A 27 -8.65 -0.32 7.93
CA SER A 27 -8.34 -1.58 8.62
C SER A 27 -6.84 -1.84 8.67
N LYS A 28 -6.12 -1.59 7.56
CA LYS A 28 -4.65 -1.69 7.53
C LYS A 28 -4.00 -0.67 8.46
N LEU A 29 -4.51 0.56 8.46
CA LEU A 29 -4.04 1.61 9.35
C LEU A 29 -4.23 1.21 10.82
N ASP A 30 -5.40 0.73 11.23
CA ASP A 30 -5.67 0.31 12.63
C ASP A 30 -4.71 -0.80 13.12
N VAL A 31 -4.39 -1.78 12.25
CA VAL A 31 -3.42 -2.83 12.57
C VAL A 31 -2.00 -2.27 12.73
N ILE A 32 -1.62 -1.32 11.87
CA ILE A 32 -0.27 -0.75 11.83
C ILE A 32 -0.06 0.30 12.93
N GLU A 33 -1.09 1.08 13.26
CA GLU A 33 -1.09 1.99 14.42
C GLU A 33 -0.70 1.26 15.70
N LYS A 34 -1.21 0.03 15.87
CA LYS A 34 -0.94 -0.82 17.04
C LYS A 34 0.41 -1.52 17.00
N THR A 35 1.09 -1.53 15.86
CA THR A 35 2.35 -2.26 15.66
C THR A 35 3.49 -1.32 15.28
N LEU A 36 3.59 -0.94 14.00
CA LEU A 36 4.67 -0.13 13.42
C LEU A 36 4.71 1.31 13.96
N CYS A 37 3.55 1.89 14.28
CA CYS A 37 3.46 3.29 14.71
C CYS A 37 3.12 3.48 16.19
N LYS A 38 3.15 2.40 17.00
CA LYS A 38 2.72 2.43 18.41
C LYS A 38 3.43 3.47 19.28
N ASP A 39 4.67 3.82 18.90
CA ASP A 39 5.51 4.78 19.61
C ASP A 39 5.22 6.24 19.24
N VAL A 40 4.58 6.46 18.08
CA VAL A 40 4.25 7.77 17.51
C VAL A 40 2.79 8.13 17.73
N MET A 41 1.87 7.17 17.56
CA MET A 41 0.42 7.36 17.69
C MET A 41 -0.01 7.41 19.16
N LYS A 42 0.49 8.39 19.91
CA LYS A 42 0.25 8.58 21.35
C LYS A 42 -0.70 9.74 21.65
N GLY A 43 -1.01 10.57 20.67
CA GLY A 43 -1.93 11.69 20.70
C GLY A 43 -2.96 11.63 19.56
N GLU A 44 -3.65 12.75 19.32
CA GLU A 44 -4.67 12.88 18.26
C GLU A 44 -4.24 13.91 17.19
N SER A 45 -2.94 14.09 16.96
CA SER A 45 -2.44 15.12 16.04
C SER A 45 -2.27 14.61 14.60
N TYR A 46 -2.58 15.47 13.62
CA TYR A 46 -2.31 15.22 12.19
C TYR A 46 -0.82 14.98 11.91
N HIS A 47 0.07 15.50 12.76
CA HIS A 47 1.51 15.32 12.62
C HIS A 47 1.94 13.86 12.90
N GLU A 48 1.33 13.21 13.89
CA GLU A 48 1.58 11.80 14.19
C GLU A 48 1.10 10.89 13.07
N LEU A 49 -0.07 11.19 12.49
CA LEU A 49 -0.59 10.46 11.33
C LEU A 49 0.37 10.57 10.15
N TYR A 50 0.87 11.77 9.84
CA TYR A 50 1.85 11.98 8.78
C TYR A 50 3.12 11.14 8.97
N ILE A 51 3.69 11.17 10.18
CA ILE A 51 4.87 10.35 10.52
C ILE A 51 4.56 8.85 10.37
N CYS A 52 3.37 8.42 10.80
CA CYS A 52 2.98 7.02 10.67
C CYS A 52 2.84 6.60 9.20
N THR A 53 2.18 7.41 8.36
CA THR A 53 2.00 7.09 6.94
C THR A 53 3.34 7.05 6.18
N ASP A 54 4.29 7.91 6.53
CA ASP A 54 5.66 7.87 6.00
C ASP A 54 6.40 6.58 6.41
N ARG A 55 6.32 6.20 7.69
CA ARG A 55 6.89 4.93 8.18
C ARG A 55 6.29 3.70 7.49
N MET A 56 4.97 3.70 7.29
CA MET A 56 4.28 2.64 6.55
C MET A 56 4.78 2.53 5.11
N LEU A 57 4.94 3.68 4.44
CA LEU A 57 5.43 3.71 3.08
C LEU A 57 6.85 3.17 2.99
N SER A 58 7.74 3.58 3.91
CA SER A 58 9.10 3.07 3.99
C SER A 58 9.15 1.55 4.23
N ASP A 59 8.48 1.06 5.27
CA ASP A 59 8.43 -0.37 5.63
C ASP A 59 7.88 -1.23 4.49
N SER A 60 6.76 -0.78 3.89
CA SER A 60 6.11 -1.53 2.81
C SER A 60 6.94 -1.56 1.52
N ARG A 61 7.68 -0.47 1.19
CA ARG A 61 8.61 -0.43 0.05
C ARG A 61 9.77 -1.39 0.25
N GLU A 62 10.39 -1.38 1.44
CA GLU A 62 11.49 -2.27 1.77
C GLU A 62 11.06 -3.75 1.67
N LYS A 63 9.93 -4.11 2.29
CA LYS A 63 9.39 -5.47 2.25
C LYS A 63 9.04 -5.92 0.83
N LEU A 64 8.43 -5.05 0.03
CA LEU A 64 8.09 -5.39 -1.35
C LEU A 64 9.35 -5.54 -2.22
N GLU A 65 10.35 -4.69 -2.04
CA GLU A 65 11.63 -4.83 -2.74
C GLU A 65 12.30 -6.16 -2.39
N GLN A 66 12.34 -6.51 -1.10
CA GLN A 66 12.87 -7.78 -0.64
C GLN A 66 12.11 -8.97 -1.26
N ARG A 67 10.77 -8.96 -1.21
CA ARG A 67 9.96 -10.02 -1.82
C ARG A 67 10.19 -10.15 -3.32
N ASN A 68 10.32 -9.04 -4.04
CA ASN A 68 10.63 -9.04 -5.47
C ASN A 68 12.00 -9.66 -5.77
N LYS A 69 13.03 -9.39 -4.94
CA LYS A 69 14.35 -10.02 -5.08
C LYS A 69 14.29 -11.53 -4.87
N GLU A 70 13.54 -11.99 -3.87
CA GLU A 70 13.34 -13.41 -3.59
C GLU A 70 12.65 -14.11 -4.76
N LEU A 71 11.56 -13.54 -5.28
CA LEU A 71 10.84 -14.09 -6.42
C LEU A 71 11.69 -14.16 -7.68
N ILE A 72 12.46 -13.12 -8.00
CA ILE A 72 13.39 -13.15 -9.13
C ILE A 72 14.42 -14.27 -8.93
N LYS A 73 14.96 -14.43 -7.71
CA LYS A 73 15.91 -15.51 -7.40
C LYS A 73 15.29 -16.89 -7.57
N ASP A 74 14.02 -17.06 -7.22
CA ASP A 74 13.33 -18.33 -7.37
C ASP A 74 12.95 -18.61 -8.83
N LEU A 75 12.43 -17.62 -9.56
CA LEU A 75 12.17 -17.68 -11.00
C LEU A 75 13.42 -18.10 -11.80
N SER A 76 14.58 -17.51 -11.49
CA SER A 76 15.85 -17.85 -12.15
C SER A 76 16.28 -19.31 -11.98
N LYS A 77 15.76 -20.04 -10.98
CA LYS A 77 16.10 -21.45 -10.73
C LYS A 77 15.20 -22.42 -11.50
N PHE A 78 14.08 -21.97 -12.08
CA PHE A 78 13.17 -22.85 -12.81
C PHE A 78 13.78 -23.26 -14.14
N LYS A 79 14.48 -24.40 -14.13
CA LYS A 79 15.00 -25.05 -15.34
C LYS A 79 13.97 -25.93 -16.05
N ALA A 80 12.84 -26.23 -15.40
CA ALA A 80 11.91 -27.29 -15.82
C ALA A 80 10.84 -26.85 -16.84
N PHE A 81 10.62 -25.55 -17.05
CA PHE A 81 9.42 -25.06 -17.77
C PHE A 81 9.70 -24.09 -18.94
N GLY A 82 10.97 -23.89 -19.32
CA GLY A 82 11.35 -22.96 -20.38
C GLY A 82 12.56 -22.10 -20.02
N ASP A 83 12.73 -21.00 -20.73
CA ASP A 83 13.80 -20.03 -20.46
C ASP A 83 13.49 -19.25 -19.18
N SER A 84 14.24 -19.51 -18.10
CA SER A 84 14.08 -18.82 -16.83
C SER A 84 14.30 -17.31 -16.94
N GLU A 85 15.03 -16.87 -17.97
CA GLU A 85 15.19 -15.45 -18.27
C GLU A 85 13.86 -14.82 -18.70
N GLU A 86 13.07 -15.50 -19.54
CA GLU A 86 11.76 -15.02 -19.98
C GLU A 86 10.81 -14.82 -18.79
N ALA A 87 10.75 -15.79 -17.87
CA ALA A 87 9.91 -15.70 -16.68
C ALA A 87 10.29 -14.49 -15.79
N VAL A 88 11.60 -14.26 -15.59
CA VAL A 88 12.09 -13.08 -14.85
C VAL A 88 11.71 -11.78 -15.56
N GLN A 89 11.80 -11.72 -16.90
CA GLN A 89 11.43 -10.53 -17.66
C GLN A 89 9.92 -10.26 -17.60
N LEU A 90 9.08 -11.29 -17.67
CA LEU A 90 7.64 -11.15 -17.51
C LEU A 90 7.28 -10.63 -16.11
N PHE A 91 7.87 -11.20 -15.06
CA PHE A 91 7.67 -10.71 -13.69
C PHE A 91 8.09 -9.24 -13.53
N LYS A 92 9.24 -8.84 -14.09
CA LYS A 92 9.68 -7.43 -14.06
C LYS A 92 8.70 -6.48 -14.75
N LYS A 93 8.13 -6.89 -15.89
CA LYS A 93 7.10 -6.10 -16.60
C LYS A 93 5.83 -5.98 -15.77
N ASP A 94 5.39 -7.07 -15.14
CA ASP A 94 4.22 -7.06 -14.26
C ASP A 94 4.42 -6.14 -13.04
N GLN A 95 5.60 -6.20 -12.40
CA GLN A 95 5.96 -5.26 -11.32
C GLN A 95 5.98 -3.80 -11.78
N ALA A 96 6.48 -3.52 -12.99
CA ALA A 96 6.47 -2.16 -13.54
C ALA A 96 5.04 -1.66 -13.82
N ALA A 97 4.17 -2.52 -14.37
CA ALA A 97 2.78 -2.20 -14.60
C ALA A 97 2.03 -1.92 -13.28
N TRP A 98 2.26 -2.76 -12.26
CA TRP A 98 1.69 -2.57 -10.94
C TRP A 98 2.14 -1.24 -10.30
N LYS A 99 3.43 -0.86 -10.40
CA LYS A 99 3.92 0.44 -9.91
C LYS A 99 3.19 1.61 -10.56
N ASN A 100 2.98 1.56 -11.88
CA ASN A 100 2.22 2.58 -12.61
C ASN A 100 0.75 2.64 -12.17
N TYR A 101 0.13 1.47 -11.95
CA TYR A 101 -1.22 1.39 -11.39
C TYR A 101 -1.30 2.08 -10.03
N VAL A 102 -0.37 1.81 -9.10
CA VAL A 102 -0.37 2.40 -7.75
C VAL A 102 -0.27 3.92 -7.81
N VAL A 103 0.66 4.46 -8.61
CA VAL A 103 0.83 5.91 -8.77
C VAL A 103 -0.47 6.59 -9.22
N HIS A 104 -1.11 6.07 -10.27
CA HIS A 104 -2.37 6.64 -10.77
C HIS A 104 -3.54 6.42 -9.82
N ARG A 105 -3.62 5.24 -9.19
CA ARG A 105 -4.67 4.91 -8.23
C ARG A 105 -4.63 5.84 -7.03
N CYS A 106 -3.46 6.05 -6.44
CA CYS A 106 -3.32 6.90 -5.26
C CYS A 106 -3.49 8.38 -5.58
N ALA A 107 -3.05 8.85 -6.75
CA ALA A 107 -3.37 10.20 -7.22
C ALA A 107 -4.88 10.41 -7.41
N TYR A 108 -5.57 9.45 -8.02
CA TYR A 108 -7.03 9.50 -8.18
C TYR A 108 -7.76 9.51 -6.83
N LYS A 109 -7.26 8.76 -5.84
CA LYS A 109 -7.86 8.74 -4.49
C LYS A 109 -7.60 10.02 -3.70
N GLY A 110 -6.48 10.69 -3.95
CA GLY A 110 -6.20 12.01 -3.42
C GLY A 110 -6.90 13.16 -4.15
N TYR A 111 -7.68 12.92 -5.20
CA TYR A 111 -8.25 13.97 -6.06
C TYR A 111 -9.06 15.04 -5.31
N GLY A 112 -9.73 14.67 -4.22
CA GLY A 112 -10.51 15.60 -3.40
C GLY A 112 -9.69 16.54 -2.52
N PHE A 113 -8.38 16.34 -2.41
CA PHE A 113 -7.48 17.17 -1.62
C PHE A 113 -6.70 18.13 -2.51
N GLU A 114 -6.33 19.28 -1.95
CA GLU A 114 -5.40 20.19 -2.61
C GLU A 114 -4.08 19.45 -2.86
N LYS A 115 -3.66 19.42 -4.13
CA LYS A 115 -2.44 18.74 -4.55
C LYS A 115 -1.25 19.27 -3.76
N ASP A 116 -0.39 18.37 -3.32
CA ASP A 116 0.82 18.66 -2.54
C ASP A 116 0.57 19.25 -1.13
N SER A 117 -0.69 19.37 -0.70
CA SER A 117 -1.01 19.67 0.70
C SER A 117 -0.57 18.53 1.63
N PRO A 118 -0.31 18.80 2.93
CA PRO A 118 0.05 17.75 3.89
C PRO A 118 -0.98 16.61 3.96
N VAL A 119 -2.27 16.93 3.79
CA VAL A 119 -3.36 15.94 3.78
C VAL A 119 -3.30 15.07 2.52
N TYR A 120 -3.06 15.68 1.35
CA TYR A 120 -2.88 14.95 0.10
C TYR A 120 -1.66 14.01 0.18
N LEU A 121 -0.53 14.49 0.69
CA LEU A 121 0.69 13.70 0.82
C LEU A 121 0.50 12.53 1.78
N SER A 122 -0.05 12.76 2.99
CA SER A 122 -0.33 11.67 3.94
C SER A 122 -1.33 10.65 3.38
N ASN A 123 -2.37 11.10 2.68
CA ASN A 123 -3.32 10.20 2.01
C ASN A 123 -2.64 9.36 0.92
N LYS A 124 -1.78 9.99 0.12
CA LYS A 124 -1.02 9.32 -0.92
C LYS A 124 -0.07 8.28 -0.32
N ASP A 125 0.68 8.62 0.72
CA ASP A 125 1.63 7.72 1.38
C ASP A 125 0.92 6.52 1.99
N LEU A 126 -0.20 6.75 2.68
CA LEU A 126 -1.05 5.67 3.19
C LEU A 126 -1.55 4.77 2.06
N CYS A 127 -2.02 5.36 0.96
CA CYS A 127 -2.51 4.60 -0.18
C CYS A 127 -1.42 3.72 -0.79
N GLU A 128 -0.25 4.30 -1.08
CA GLU A 128 0.89 3.58 -1.63
C GLU A 128 1.33 2.45 -0.69
N ALA A 129 1.42 2.71 0.61
CA ALA A 129 1.80 1.70 1.59
C ALA A 129 0.83 0.51 1.62
N VAL A 130 -0.48 0.79 1.63
CA VAL A 130 -1.50 -0.26 1.62
C VAL A 130 -1.46 -1.08 0.34
N GLU A 131 -1.30 -0.45 -0.83
CA GLU A 131 -1.15 -1.18 -2.09
C GLU A 131 0.13 -2.04 -2.09
N ASN A 132 1.24 -1.56 -1.53
CA ASN A 132 2.47 -2.34 -1.38
C ASN A 132 2.23 -3.59 -0.51
N TYR A 133 1.57 -3.45 0.65
CA TYR A 133 1.26 -4.61 1.50
C TYR A 133 0.33 -5.61 0.81
N ARG A 134 -0.69 -5.14 0.10
CA ARG A 134 -1.60 -6.02 -0.67
C ARG A 134 -0.86 -6.73 -1.79
N ARG A 135 0.11 -6.06 -2.40
CA ARG A 135 0.96 -6.68 -3.42
C ARG A 135 1.82 -7.78 -2.82
N ILE A 136 2.42 -7.56 -1.65
CA ILE A 136 3.17 -8.61 -0.93
C ILE A 136 2.27 -9.82 -0.68
N GLU A 137 1.05 -9.63 -0.16
CA GLU A 137 0.07 -10.71 0.07
C GLU A 137 -0.27 -11.46 -1.22
N THR A 138 -0.48 -10.75 -2.32
CA THR A 138 -0.75 -11.38 -3.63
C THR A 138 0.43 -12.24 -4.10
N LEU A 139 1.65 -11.85 -3.72
CA LEU A 139 2.89 -12.54 -4.06
C LEU A 139 3.24 -13.69 -3.08
N GLU A 140 2.50 -13.90 -1.99
CA GLU A 140 2.82 -14.93 -0.97
C GLU A 140 2.66 -16.37 -1.46
N GLY A 141 2.04 -16.60 -2.61
CA GLY A 141 1.95 -17.91 -3.26
C GLY A 141 2.83 -18.05 -4.51
N GLU A 142 3.55 -17.01 -4.89
CA GLU A 142 4.31 -17.00 -6.14
C GLU A 142 5.75 -17.52 -5.99
N PRO A 143 6.30 -18.11 -7.06
CA PRO A 143 5.59 -18.50 -8.28
C PRO A 143 4.73 -19.75 -8.05
N SER A 144 3.43 -19.66 -8.33
CA SER A 144 2.48 -20.78 -8.25
C SER A 144 2.48 -21.54 -9.56
N ILE A 145 3.59 -22.22 -9.85
CA ILE A 145 3.72 -23.05 -11.05
C ILE A 145 3.23 -24.47 -10.70
N PRO A 146 2.25 -25.04 -11.43
CA PRO A 146 1.87 -26.45 -11.31
C PRO A 146 3.02 -27.41 -11.66
#